data_AF-A0A923YI65-F1
#
_entry.id   AF-A0A923YI65-F1
#
_cell.length_a   1.000
_cell.length_b   1.000
_cell.length_c   1.000
_cell.angle_alpha   90.00
_cell.angle_beta   90.00
_cell.angle_gamma   90.00
#
_symmetry.space_group_name_H-M   'P 1'
#
loop_
_entity.id
_entity.type
_entity.pdbx_description
1 polymer ?
#
loop_
_entity_poly.entity_id
_entity_poly.type
_entity_poly.pdbx_seq_one_letter_code
_entity_poly.pdbx_strand_id
1 'polypeptide(L)' 'MRPRLIAGLLYLQYAYEFSDEEVIWNWVENPYWQVLTGGTYLQKEPPIDPSSLTRWRKRLEEIGRKELLV' A
#
# COMPACT_ATOMS: atom_id res chain seq x y z
N MET A 1 10.56 2.72 -5.80
CA MET A 1 9.72 2.05 -4.80
C MET A 1 9.31 0.68 -5.34
N ARG A 2 9.23 -0.38 -4.52
CA ARG A 2 8.95 -1.75 -4.98
C ARG A 2 7.45 -1.89 -5.36
N PRO A 3 7.08 -2.28 -6.59
CA PRO A 3 5.68 -2.37 -7.01
C PRO A 3 4.82 -3.28 -6.11
N ARG A 4 5.39 -4.40 -5.65
CA ARG A 4 4.73 -5.35 -4.74
C ARG A 4 4.35 -4.75 -3.38
N LEU A 5 5.14 -3.81 -2.88
CA LEU A 5 4.85 -3.12 -1.61
C LEU A 5 3.61 -2.26 -1.74
N ILE A 6 3.55 -1.39 -2.76
CA ILE A 6 2.39 -0.53 -3.00
C ILE A 6 1.13 -1.36 -3.26
N ALA A 7 1.22 -2.36 -4.15
CA ALA A 7 0.09 -3.21 -4.47
C ALA A 7 -0.44 -3.95 -3.21
N GLY A 8 0.46 -4.49 -2.39
CA GLY A 8 0.05 -5.18 -1.17
C GLY A 8 -0.53 -4.25 -0.10
N LEU A 9 0.03 -3.04 0.07
CA LEU A 9 -0.52 -2.04 1.00
C LEU A 9 -1.91 -1.57 0.56
N LEU A 10 -2.11 -1.27 -0.72
CA LEU A 10 -3.43 -0.89 -1.25
C LEU A 10 -4.45 -2.03 -1.14
N TYR A 11 -4.02 -3.28 -1.35
CA TYR A 11 -4.85 -4.45 -1.16
C TYR A 11 -5.29 -4.59 0.31
N LEU A 12 -4.35 -4.54 1.25
CA LEU A 12 -4.65 -4.65 2.69
C LEU A 12 -5.55 -3.51 3.15
N GLN A 13 -5.29 -2.30 2.66
CA GLN A 13 -6.12 -1.15 2.96
C GLN A 13 -7.57 -1.38 2.54
N TYR A 14 -7.79 -1.85 1.31
CA TYR A 14 -9.13 -2.13 0.79
C TYR A 14 -9.79 -3.31 1.52
N ALA A 15 -9.06 -4.39 1.77
CA ALA A 15 -9.59 -5.61 2.38
C ALA A 15 -10.05 -5.43 3.83
N TYR A 16 -9.45 -4.49 4.56
CA TYR A 16 -9.74 -4.21 5.97
C TYR A 16 -10.35 -2.82 6.20
N GLU A 17 -10.67 -2.09 5.13
CA GLU A 17 -11.24 -0.73 5.18
C GLU A 17 -10.42 0.27 6.03
N PHE A 18 -9.09 0.13 6.03
CA PHE A 18 -8.21 0.98 6.82
C PHE A 18 -7.96 2.36 6.19
N SER A 19 -7.71 3.34 7.04
CA SER A 19 -7.07 4.59 6.63
C SER A 19 -5.61 4.39 6.20
N ASP A 20 -5.03 5.41 5.57
CA ASP A 20 -3.62 5.40 5.15
C ASP A 20 -2.67 5.19 6.33
N GLU A 21 -2.98 5.74 7.51
CA GLU A 21 -2.16 5.57 8.71
C GLU A 21 -2.33 4.19 9.31
N GLU A 22 -3.57 3.71 9.45
CA GLU A 22 -3.87 2.40 10.03
C GLU A 22 -3.22 1.27 9.26
N VAL A 23 -3.28 1.28 7.92
CA VAL A 23 -2.67 0.21 7.12
C VAL A 23 -1.14 0.18 7.28
N ILE A 24 -0.51 1.35 7.41
CA ILE A 24 0.95 1.46 7.58
C ILE A 24 1.37 0.96 8.96
N TRP A 25 0.68 1.37 10.03
CA TRP A 25 1.02 0.95 11.39
C TRP A 25 0.72 -0.53 11.64
N ASN A 26 -0.42 -1.03 11.14
CA ASN A 26 -0.71 -2.47 11.23
C ASN A 26 0.27 -3.30 10.38
N TRP A 27 0.80 -2.77 9.28
CA TRP A 27 1.85 -3.42 8.50
C TRP A 27 3.17 -3.53 9.28
N VAL A 28 3.54 -2.50 10.06
CA VAL A 28 4.73 -2.53 10.92
C VAL A 28 4.59 -3.61 12.01
N GLU A 29 3.40 -3.72 12.62
CA GLU A 29 3.12 -4.70 13.68
C GLU A 29 2.94 -6.14 13.17
N ASN A 30 2.65 -6.34 11.88
CA ASN A 30 2.30 -7.65 11.33
C ASN A 30 3.36 -8.22 10.36
N PRO A 31 4.23 -9.15 10.81
CA PRO A 31 5.26 -9.76 9.97
C PRO A 31 4.71 -10.45 8.71
N TYR A 32 3.50 -11.01 8.77
CA TYR A 32 2.89 -11.69 7.61
C TYR A 32 2.59 -10.70 6.49
N TRP A 33 2.19 -9.47 6.82
CA TRP A 33 1.93 -8.42 5.83
C TRP A 33 3.23 -7.90 5.21
N GLN A 34 4.30 -7.86 6.00
CA GLN A 34 5.63 -7.56 5.48
C GLN A 34 6.09 -8.61 4.48
N VAL A 35 5.93 -9.90 4.77
CA VAL A 35 6.23 -10.98 3.82
C VAL A 35 5.34 -10.89 2.57
N LEU A 36 4.03 -10.64 2.73
CA LEU A 36 3.09 -10.47 1.63
C LEU A 36 3.56 -9.40 0.64
N THR A 37 3.97 -8.24 1.17
CA THR A 37 4.47 -7.07 0.43
C THR A 37 5.91 -7.22 -0.09
N GLY A 38 6.58 -8.34 0.19
CA GLY A 38 7.92 -8.65 -0.32
C GLY A 38 9.07 -8.25 0.62
N GLY A 39 8.82 -8.13 1.91
CA GLY A 39 9.83 -8.07 2.95
C GLY A 39 10.47 -9.43 3.20
N THR A 40 11.80 -9.46 3.30
CA THR A 40 12.59 -10.66 3.64
C THR A 40 13.07 -10.66 5.09
N TYR A 41 13.02 -9.51 5.75
CA TYR A 41 13.39 -9.29 7.14
C TYR A 41 12.32 -8.43 7.81
N LEU A 42 12.18 -8.59 9.12
CA LEU A 42 11.24 -7.79 9.91
C LEU A 42 11.68 -6.33 9.94
N GLN A 43 10.81 -5.45 9.45
CA GLN A 43 10.93 -4.01 9.51
C GLN A 43 10.09 -3.47 10.67
N LYS A 44 10.67 -2.59 11.48
CA LYS A 44 9.99 -1.97 12.63
C LYS A 44 9.58 -0.52 12.37
N GLU A 45 9.94 0.00 11.20
CA GLU A 45 9.65 1.36 10.79
C GLU A 45 8.69 1.35 9.60
N PRO A 46 7.85 2.38 9.47
CA PRO A 46 6.98 2.55 8.31
C PRO A 46 7.77 2.47 7.00
N PRO A 47 7.31 1.67 6.03
CA PRO A 47 8.02 1.52 4.77
C PRO A 47 7.88 2.74 3.86
N ILE A 48 6.88 3.60 4.14
CA ILE A 48 6.59 4.89 3.52
C ILE A 48 5.81 5.80 4.45
N ASP A 49 5.81 7.08 4.12
CA ASP A 49 4.85 8.04 4.67
C ASP A 49 3.42 7.72 4.21
N PRO A 50 2.42 7.66 5.12
CA PRO A 50 1.02 7.39 4.79
C PRO A 50 0.44 8.24 3.66
N SER A 51 0.81 9.53 3.55
CA SER A 51 0.31 10.43 2.50
C SER A 51 0.72 9.99 1.09
N SER A 52 1.74 9.12 0.98
CA SER A 52 2.16 8.53 -0.29
C SER A 52 1.08 7.63 -0.90
N LEU A 53 0.27 6.94 -0.08
CA LEU A 53 -0.79 6.05 -0.56
C LEU A 53 -1.90 6.82 -1.28
N THR A 54 -2.28 7.98 -0.75
CA THR A 54 -3.23 8.89 -1.43
C THR A 54 -2.74 9.29 -2.83
N ARG A 55 -1.44 9.56 -3.01
CA ARG A 55 -0.88 9.89 -4.34
C ARG A 55 -0.94 8.71 -5.30
N TRP A 56 -0.68 7.51 -4.80
CA TRP A 56 -0.77 6.29 -5.61
C TRP A 56 -2.19 5.99 -6.07
N ARG A 57 -3.20 6.15 -5.19
CA ARG A 57 -4.61 5.99 -5.58
C ARG A 57 -5.02 6.96 -6.67
N LYS A 58 -4.72 8.26 -6.51
CA LYS A 58 -5.00 9.27 -7.54
C LYS A 58 -4.39 8.92 -8.90
N ARG A 59 -3.14 8.44 -8.90
CA ARG A 59 -2.46 8.00 -10.13
C ARG A 59 -3.15 6.80 -10.77
N LEU A 60 -3.58 5.82 -9.97
CA LEU A 60 -4.31 4.64 -10.46
C LEU A 60 -5.68 5.02 -11.03
N GLU A 61 -6.39 5.95 -10.37
CA GLU A 61 -7.67 6.49 -10.87
C GLU A 61 -7.49 7.22 -12.20
N GLU A 62 -6.42 8.03 -12.36
CA GLU A 62 -6.10 8.70 -13.61
C GLU A 62 -5.79 7.73 -14.74
N ILE A 63 -5.05 6.66 -14.45
CA ILE A 63 -4.75 5.60 -15.43
C ILE A 63 -6.04 4.88 -15.81
N GLY A 64 -6.83 4.43 -14.83
CA GLY A 64 -8.10 3.75 -15.07
C GLY A 64 -9.07 4.60 -15.89
N ARG A 65 -9.14 5.91 -15.61
CA ARG A 65 -9.95 6.85 -16.41
C ARG A 65 -9.47 6.94 -17.86
N LYS A 66 -8.15 6.99 -18.10
CA LYS A 66 -7.60 7.05 -19.46
C LYS A 66 -7.93 5.79 -20.25
N GLU A 67 -7.77 4.60 -19.66
CA GLU A 67 -8.09 3.33 -20.32
C GLU A 67 -9.58 3.21 -20.69
N LEU A 68 -10.49 3.82 -19.91
CA LEU A 68 -11.92 3.85 -20.22
C LEU A 68 -12.31 4.87 -21.31
N LEU A 69 -11.42 5.78 -21.68
CA LEU A 69 -11.65 6.83 -22.67
C LEU A 69 -11.01 6.52 -24.04
N VAL A 70 -10.47 5.30 -24.21
CA VAL A 70 -9.93 4.75 -25.48
C VAL A 70 -10.95 3.78 -26.07
#